data_AF-A0A453D3F1-F1
#
_entry.id   AF-A0A453D3F1-F1
#
_cell.length_a   1.000
_cell.length_b   1.000
_cell.length_c   1.000
_cell.angle_alpha   90.00
_cell.angle_beta   90.00
_cell.angle_gamma   90.00
#
_symmetry.space_group_name_H-M   'P 1'
#
loop_
_entity.id
_entity.type
_entity.pdbx_description
1 polymer ?
#
loop_
_entity_poly.entity_id
_entity_poly.type
_entity_poly.pdbx_seq_one_letter_code
_entity_poly.pdbx_strand_id
1 'polypeptide(L)'
;MHLQLQTFRESTQVPDAVIHTPHGEAQPPKSFPTGIVIGVTVPLVTIILALVAFWFSPWRRRWNRERILVDNPPRVVHNAPRVVDNVAPDSHPPNLALLTTSFPAVGLPAVVQATGNFSEANIIGKGGFSVIYKGELDGYGTVAVKRLKQDSLSEKIKGDYAREIVLMSRFTHANLVKLLCYCQENAECILVYEFMRNRSLNLYIFATVRRR
;
A
#
# COMPACT_ATOMS: atom_id res chain seq x y z
N MET A 1 112.14 26.47 28.58
CA MET A 1 111.94 26.49 30.05
C MET A 1 110.59 27.13 30.30
N HIS A 2 109.60 26.37 30.77
CA HIS A 2 109.16 26.37 32.17
C HIS A 2 108.84 27.78 32.70
N LEU A 3 107.76 28.09 33.39
CA LEU A 3 106.43 27.51 33.67
C LEU A 3 105.83 28.54 34.69
N GLN A 4 104.49 28.63 34.77
CA GLN A 4 103.70 29.12 35.94
C GLN A 4 103.57 30.66 36.13
N LEU A 5 102.46 31.24 36.62
CA LEU A 5 101.19 30.71 37.17
C LEU A 5 100.17 31.87 37.28
N GLN A 6 98.89 31.47 37.36
CA GLN A 6 97.77 32.16 38.05
C GLN A 6 97.26 33.45 37.37
N THR A 7 95.96 33.72 37.21
CA THR A 7 94.73 33.28 37.89
C THR A 7 93.61 33.99 37.14
N PHE A 8 92.52 33.33 36.77
CA PHE A 8 91.22 33.98 36.92
C PHE A 8 90.10 32.95 36.97
N ARG A 9 89.16 33.28 37.84
CA ARG A 9 88.23 32.41 38.53
C ARG A 9 86.95 32.29 37.73
N GLU A 10 86.51 31.06 37.61
CA GLU A 10 85.19 30.61 37.20
C GLU A 10 84.07 31.39 37.90
N SER A 11 83.19 32.01 37.12
CA SER A 11 81.87 32.46 37.55
C SER A 11 81.06 32.87 36.32
N THR A 12 80.44 31.89 35.67
CA THR A 12 79.27 32.14 34.82
C THR A 12 78.18 31.22 35.31
N GLN A 13 77.41 31.75 36.25
CA GLN A 13 76.19 31.16 36.78
C GLN A 13 75.15 31.18 35.67
N VAL A 14 74.87 30.01 35.10
CA VAL A 14 73.74 29.79 34.19
C VAL A 14 72.49 29.64 35.08
N PRO A 15 71.43 30.45 34.92
CA PRO A 15 70.20 30.21 35.65
C PRO A 15 69.51 28.98 35.06
N ASP A 16 69.31 27.96 35.89
CA ASP A 16 68.49 26.80 35.58
C ASP A 16 67.07 27.28 35.24
N ALA A 17 66.70 27.16 33.96
CA ALA A 17 65.34 27.35 33.52
C ALA A 17 64.50 26.18 34.04
N VAL A 18 63.91 26.35 35.22
CA VAL A 18 62.86 25.48 35.74
C VAL A 18 61.66 25.60 34.81
N ILE A 19 61.53 24.67 33.86
CA ILE A 19 60.30 24.46 33.10
C ILE A 19 59.26 23.91 34.08
N HIS A 20 58.52 24.80 34.72
CA HIS A 20 57.24 24.43 35.32
C HIS A 20 56.27 24.12 34.17
N THR A 21 56.23 22.84 33.75
CA THR A 21 55.06 22.31 33.06
C THR A 21 53.87 22.45 34.01
N PRO A 22 52.78 23.14 33.64
CA PRO A 22 51.54 22.96 34.37
C PRO A 22 51.12 21.52 34.10
N HIS A 23 51.27 20.65 35.11
CA HIS A 23 50.64 19.35 35.12
C HIS A 23 49.14 19.62 35.32
N GLY A 24 48.50 20.14 34.27
CA GLY A 24 47.06 20.12 34.11
C GLY A 24 46.68 18.66 33.94
N GLU A 25 46.54 17.99 35.07
CA GLU A 25 45.90 16.70 35.17
C GLU A 25 44.51 16.87 34.54
N ALA A 26 44.39 16.46 33.28
CA ALA A 26 43.13 16.43 32.58
C ALA A 26 42.23 15.53 33.42
N GLN A 27 41.29 16.13 34.16
CA GLN A 27 40.29 15.37 34.87
C GLN A 27 39.62 14.45 33.84
N PRO A 28 39.52 13.13 34.13
CA PRO A 28 38.93 12.20 33.19
C PRO A 28 37.55 12.73 32.79
N PRO A 29 37.16 12.61 31.51
CA PRO A 29 35.87 13.08 31.05
C PRO A 29 34.82 12.55 32.01
N LYS A 30 33.97 13.44 32.56
CA LYS A 30 32.91 13.07 33.49
C LYS A 30 32.06 12.02 32.79
N SER A 31 32.33 10.75 33.08
CA SER A 31 31.59 9.63 32.53
C SER A 31 30.21 9.75 33.11
N PHE A 32 29.24 10.13 32.28
CA PHE A 32 27.85 10.09 32.70
C PHE A 32 27.60 8.68 33.21
N PRO A 33 27.06 8.53 34.44
CA PRO A 33 26.93 7.22 35.07
C PRO A 33 26.16 6.31 34.12
N THR A 34 26.84 5.29 33.59
CA THR A 34 26.32 4.39 32.57
C THR A 34 25.00 3.75 33.01
N GLY A 35 24.80 3.60 34.33
CA GLY A 35 23.55 3.15 34.94
C GLY A 35 22.35 4.09 34.71
N ILE A 36 22.55 5.40 34.62
CA ILE A 36 21.47 6.36 34.28
C ILE A 36 21.12 6.24 32.79
N VAL A 37 22.13 6.07 31.92
CA VAL A 37 21.90 5.91 30.48
C VAL A 37 21.14 4.63 30.18
N ILE A 38 21.55 3.50 30.77
CA ILE A 38 20.88 2.19 30.61
C ILE A 38 19.46 2.24 31.20
N GLY A 39 19.28 2.93 32.34
CA GLY A 39 17.99 3.08 33.00
C GLY A 39 16.94 3.83 32.18
N VAL A 40 17.35 4.69 31.24
CA VAL A 40 16.44 5.47 30.38
C VAL A 40 16.26 4.82 28.99
N THR A 41 17.31 4.20 28.45
CA THR A 41 17.23 3.62 27.09
C THR A 41 16.36 2.37 27.04
N VAL A 42 16.44 1.50 28.05
CA VAL A 42 15.66 0.26 28.10
C VAL A 42 14.15 0.53 28.14
N PRO A 43 13.61 1.40 29.03
CA PRO A 43 12.18 1.70 29.03
C PRO A 43 11.73 2.43 27.76
N LEU A 44 12.58 3.28 27.17
CA LEU A 44 12.21 3.97 25.93
C LEU A 44 12.04 2.98 24.77
N VAL A 45 12.98 2.03 24.62
CA VAL A 45 12.92 1.01 23.56
C VAL A 45 11.73 0.07 23.76
N THR A 46 11.42 -0.33 25.00
CA THR A 46 10.26 -1.19 25.27
C THR A 46 8.95 -0.49 25.02
N ILE A 47 8.83 0.80 25.36
CA ILE A 47 7.66 1.62 25.04
C ILE A 47 7.49 1.73 23.52
N ILE A 48 8.56 1.99 22.77
CA ILE A 48 8.50 2.09 21.30
C ILE A 48 8.04 0.75 20.68
N LEU A 49 8.59 -0.38 21.12
CA LEU A 49 8.18 -1.70 20.62
C LEU A 49 6.73 -2.02 20.99
N ALA A 50 6.29 -1.67 22.20
CA ALA A 50 4.90 -1.83 22.63
C ALA A 50 3.95 -0.97 21.81
N LEU A 51 4.31 0.28 21.52
CA LEU A 51 3.56 1.16 20.63
C LEU A 51 3.49 0.54 19.23
N VAL A 52 4.62 0.16 18.62
CA VAL A 52 4.61 -0.47 17.30
C VAL A 52 3.75 -1.72 17.28
N ALA A 53 3.83 -2.60 18.29
CA ALA A 53 2.95 -3.77 18.39
C ALA A 53 1.48 -3.39 18.65
N PHE A 54 1.19 -2.32 19.39
CA PHE A 54 -0.15 -1.83 19.64
C PHE A 54 -0.76 -1.06 18.46
N TRP A 55 0.04 -0.47 17.58
CA TRP A 55 -0.43 0.09 16.30
C TRP A 55 -0.53 -1.01 15.25
N PHE A 56 0.47 -1.90 15.20
CA PHE A 56 0.56 -2.96 14.21
C PHE A 56 -0.33 -4.15 14.54
N SER A 57 -0.70 -4.44 15.80
CA SER A 57 -1.61 -5.55 16.12
C SER A 57 -3.08 -5.27 15.78
N PRO A 58 -3.68 -4.09 16.05
CA PRO A 58 -4.98 -3.75 15.52
C PRO A 58 -4.90 -3.39 14.05
N TRP A 59 -3.78 -2.89 13.50
CA TRP A 59 -3.65 -2.76 12.05
C TRP A 59 -3.58 -4.13 11.36
N ARG A 60 -2.85 -5.09 11.92
CA ARG A 60 -2.74 -6.48 11.43
C ARG A 60 -3.99 -7.31 11.70
N ARG A 61 -4.78 -6.98 12.74
CA ARG A 61 -6.09 -7.60 13.01
C ARG A 61 -7.25 -6.94 12.25
N ARG A 62 -7.29 -5.60 12.15
CA ARG A 62 -8.30 -4.82 11.39
C ARG A 62 -8.13 -4.99 9.88
N TRP A 63 -6.90 -5.20 9.40
CA TRP A 63 -6.66 -5.65 8.02
C TRP A 63 -7.31 -7.00 7.72
N ASN A 64 -7.51 -7.85 8.74
CA ASN A 64 -8.03 -9.21 8.58
C ASN A 64 -9.42 -9.47 9.18
N ARG A 65 -10.13 -8.47 9.77
CA ARG A 65 -11.31 -8.82 10.60
C ARG A 65 -12.37 -7.73 10.79
N GLU A 66 -12.93 -7.16 9.72
CA GLU A 66 -14.28 -6.56 9.74
C GLU A 66 -15.05 -6.80 8.42
N ARG A 67 -15.65 -7.99 8.31
CA ARG A 67 -16.94 -8.20 7.65
C ARG A 67 -17.80 -8.89 8.70
N ILE A 68 -19.03 -8.44 8.89
CA ILE A 68 -20.08 -8.95 9.81
C ILE A 68 -20.21 -8.09 11.08
N LEU A 69 -21.19 -7.18 11.05
CA LEU A 69 -22.28 -6.96 12.02
C LEU A 69 -22.83 -5.54 11.85
N VAL A 70 -23.89 -5.37 11.05
CA VAL A 70 -24.90 -4.34 11.34
C VAL A 70 -26.26 -4.99 11.05
N ASP A 71 -26.83 -5.59 12.10
CA ASP A 71 -28.21 -6.04 12.13
C ASP A 71 -29.18 -4.86 12.28
N ASN A 72 -30.16 -4.88 11.38
CA ASN A 72 -31.56 -4.48 11.42
C ASN A 72 -32.08 -3.00 11.47
N PRO A 73 -33.22 -2.74 10.77
CA PRO A 73 -33.83 -1.44 10.44
C PRO A 73 -34.91 -1.01 11.45
N PRO A 74 -35.33 0.27 11.46
CA PRO A 74 -36.65 0.68 10.90
C PRO A 74 -36.62 2.15 10.37
N ARG A 75 -37.60 2.81 9.73
CA ARG A 75 -38.94 2.59 9.15
C ARG A 75 -39.36 3.93 8.47
N VAL A 76 -40.08 3.85 7.32
CA VAL A 76 -41.33 4.61 6.98
C VAL A 76 -41.16 6.14 6.74
N VAL A 77 -41.59 6.80 5.64
CA VAL A 77 -42.95 7.13 5.13
C VAL A 77 -42.75 7.78 3.72
N HIS A 78 -43.23 7.20 2.61
CA HIS A 78 -44.37 7.63 1.75
C HIS A 78 -44.22 9.04 1.11
N ASN A 79 -44.47 9.34 -0.18
CA ASN A 79 -45.11 8.68 -1.32
C ASN A 79 -44.87 9.49 -2.62
N ALA A 80 -45.26 8.87 -3.75
CA ALA A 80 -45.81 9.44 -5.01
C ALA A 80 -44.92 9.30 -6.28
N PRO A 81 -45.53 9.17 -7.48
CA PRO A 81 -46.11 7.92 -7.98
C PRO A 81 -45.49 7.49 -9.33
N ARG A 82 -45.40 6.17 -9.56
CA ARG A 82 -45.26 5.62 -10.92
C ARG A 82 -46.59 5.02 -11.36
N VAL A 83 -46.94 5.41 -12.58
CA VAL A 83 -48.06 4.91 -13.38
C VAL A 83 -47.83 3.43 -13.71
N VAL A 84 -48.95 2.70 -13.70
CA VAL A 84 -49.26 1.33 -14.17
C VAL A 84 -49.21 0.20 -13.14
N ASP A 85 -50.39 -0.41 -13.03
CA ASP A 85 -50.88 -1.37 -12.06
C ASP A 85 -50.26 -2.78 -12.16
N ASN A 86 -50.24 -3.44 -10.99
CA ASN A 86 -50.25 -4.89 -10.76
C ASN A 86 -49.01 -5.70 -11.19
N VAL A 87 -48.12 -6.01 -10.22
CA VAL A 87 -47.59 -7.36 -9.90
C VAL A 87 -46.63 -7.24 -8.69
N ALA A 88 -46.64 -8.27 -7.84
CA ALA A 88 -46.17 -8.34 -6.45
C ALA A 88 -44.68 -8.00 -6.17
N PRO A 89 -44.31 -7.68 -4.92
CA PRO A 89 -42.99 -7.17 -4.55
C PRO A 89 -42.09 -8.26 -3.98
N ASP A 90 -40.86 -8.42 -4.49
CA ASP A 90 -39.75 -9.01 -3.72
C ASP A 90 -38.36 -8.57 -4.25
N SER A 91 -37.60 -7.92 -3.36
CA SER A 91 -36.13 -7.79 -3.27
C SER A 91 -35.26 -7.36 -4.48
N HIS A 92 -34.99 -6.07 -4.65
CA HIS A 92 -33.69 -5.49 -5.08
C HIS A 92 -33.71 -3.94 -4.94
N PRO A 93 -32.64 -3.25 -4.49
CA PRO A 93 -32.65 -1.80 -4.38
C PRO A 93 -32.54 -1.15 -5.77
N PRO A 94 -33.51 -0.31 -6.19
CA PRO A 94 -33.62 0.21 -7.57
C PRO A 94 -32.44 1.06 -8.01
N ASN A 95 -31.69 1.67 -7.10
CA ASN A 95 -30.55 2.52 -7.44
C ASN A 95 -29.34 1.74 -7.96
N LEU A 96 -29.13 0.48 -7.56
CA LEU A 96 -27.95 -0.27 -7.99
C LEU A 96 -28.07 -0.62 -9.49
N ALA A 97 -29.24 -1.11 -9.89
CA ALA A 97 -29.56 -1.44 -11.28
C ALA A 97 -29.53 -0.20 -12.18
N LEU A 98 -30.07 0.94 -11.72
CA LEU A 98 -30.04 2.19 -12.47
C LEU A 98 -28.61 2.73 -12.66
N LEU A 99 -27.77 2.65 -11.62
CA LEU A 99 -26.38 3.09 -11.69
C LEU A 99 -25.52 2.20 -12.59
N THR A 100 -25.74 0.87 -12.58
CA THR A 100 -25.10 -0.02 -13.56
C THR A 100 -25.58 0.26 -14.98
N THR A 101 -26.89 0.53 -15.17
CA THR A 101 -27.47 0.83 -16.50
C THR A 101 -26.96 2.16 -17.08
N SER A 102 -26.54 3.10 -16.23
CA SER A 102 -25.98 4.38 -16.67
C SER A 102 -24.53 4.31 -17.17
N PHE A 103 -23.83 3.21 -16.89
CA PHE A 103 -22.43 3.05 -17.29
C PHE A 103 -22.34 2.22 -18.59
N PRO A 104 -21.35 2.45 -19.48
CA PRO A 104 -21.30 1.75 -20.77
C PRO A 104 -21.20 0.23 -20.61
N ALA A 105 -22.12 -0.49 -21.27
CA ALA A 105 -22.06 -1.93 -21.45
C ALA A 105 -21.47 -2.28 -22.82
N VAL A 106 -20.76 -3.40 -22.92
CA VAL A 106 -20.21 -3.95 -24.16
C VAL A 106 -20.64 -5.41 -24.33
N GLY A 107 -20.87 -5.83 -25.57
CA GLY A 107 -21.24 -7.21 -25.87
C GLY A 107 -20.08 -8.20 -25.68
N LEU A 108 -20.40 -9.41 -25.24
CA LEU A 108 -19.41 -10.47 -25.04
C LEU A 108 -18.58 -10.79 -26.28
N PRO A 109 -19.13 -10.83 -27.52
CA PRO A 109 -18.34 -11.12 -28.72
C PRO A 109 -17.17 -10.14 -28.93
N ALA A 110 -17.38 -8.85 -28.65
CA ALA A 110 -16.33 -7.84 -28.78
C ALA A 110 -15.20 -8.08 -27.76
N VAL A 111 -15.55 -8.45 -26.53
CA VAL A 111 -14.56 -8.77 -25.48
C VAL A 111 -13.80 -10.06 -25.80
N VAL A 112 -14.50 -11.08 -26.30
CA VAL A 112 -13.91 -12.34 -26.75
C VAL A 112 -12.90 -12.08 -27.86
N GLN A 113 -13.28 -11.30 -28.88
CA GLN A 113 -12.39 -10.92 -29.97
C GLN A 113 -11.18 -10.11 -29.47
N ALA A 114 -11.42 -9.08 -28.65
CA ALA A 114 -10.39 -8.21 -28.09
C ALA A 114 -9.31 -8.96 -27.30
N THR A 115 -9.70 -10.06 -26.64
CA THR A 115 -8.81 -10.88 -25.81
C THR A 115 -8.24 -12.11 -26.54
N GLY A 116 -8.51 -12.28 -27.83
CA GLY A 116 -8.10 -13.46 -28.58
C GLY A 116 -8.73 -14.74 -28.02
N ASN A 117 -10.04 -14.71 -27.79
CA ASN A 117 -10.81 -15.77 -27.15
C ASN A 117 -10.33 -16.11 -25.74
N PHE A 118 -10.05 -15.09 -24.92
CA PHE A 118 -9.47 -15.24 -23.59
C PHE A 118 -8.20 -16.10 -23.57
N SER A 119 -7.33 -15.93 -24.57
CA SER A 119 -6.10 -16.70 -24.71
C SER A 119 -5.19 -16.56 -23.50
N GLU A 120 -4.55 -17.65 -23.09
CA GLU A 120 -3.58 -17.64 -21.99
C GLU A 120 -2.39 -16.72 -22.25
N ALA A 121 -2.00 -16.55 -23.53
CA ALA A 121 -0.94 -15.64 -23.93
C ALA A 121 -1.25 -14.16 -23.58
N ASN A 122 -2.53 -13.84 -23.44
CA ASN A 122 -3.00 -12.50 -23.09
C ASN A 122 -3.19 -12.31 -21.57
N ILE A 123 -2.94 -13.32 -20.73
CA ILE A 123 -3.09 -13.17 -19.28
C ILE A 123 -2.01 -12.24 -18.73
N ILE A 124 -2.45 -11.23 -17.98
CA ILE A 124 -1.59 -10.24 -17.31
C ILE A 124 -1.69 -10.28 -15.78
N GLY A 125 -2.66 -11.02 -15.25
CA GLY A 125 -2.81 -11.25 -13.82
C GLY A 125 -3.82 -12.37 -13.53
N LYS A 126 -3.59 -13.11 -12.44
CA LYS A 126 -4.51 -14.13 -11.94
C LYS A 126 -4.82 -13.81 -10.47
N GLY A 127 -6.10 -13.66 -10.15
CA GLY A 127 -6.60 -13.57 -8.78
C GLY A 127 -7.29 -14.87 -8.37
N GLY A 128 -7.78 -14.91 -7.11
CA GLY A 128 -8.54 -16.06 -6.62
C GLY A 128 -9.79 -16.34 -7.46
N PHE A 129 -10.58 -15.29 -7.72
CA PHE A 129 -11.89 -15.38 -8.37
C PHE A 129 -11.93 -14.77 -9.78
N SER A 130 -10.80 -14.30 -10.30
CA SER A 130 -10.75 -13.61 -11.59
C SER A 130 -9.45 -13.85 -12.32
N VAL A 131 -9.49 -13.70 -13.64
CA VAL A 131 -8.33 -13.64 -14.51
C VAL A 131 -8.36 -12.31 -15.25
N ILE A 132 -7.22 -11.66 -15.34
CA ILE A 132 -7.06 -10.38 -16.01
C ILE A 132 -6.30 -10.62 -17.32
N TYR A 133 -6.93 -10.26 -18.43
CA TYR A 133 -6.36 -10.36 -19.77
C TYR A 133 -6.00 -8.97 -20.30
N LYS A 134 -4.95 -8.87 -21.12
CA LYS A 134 -4.75 -7.76 -22.03
C LYS A 134 -5.67 -7.94 -23.23
N GLY A 135 -6.26 -6.87 -23.73
CA GLY A 135 -6.97 -6.91 -25.00
C GLY A 135 -6.83 -5.60 -25.77
N GLU A 136 -7.22 -5.63 -27.03
CA GLU A 136 -7.40 -4.46 -27.88
C GLU A 136 -8.89 -4.34 -28.21
N LEU A 137 -9.56 -3.32 -27.67
CA LEU A 137 -11.00 -3.14 -27.79
C LEU A 137 -11.29 -1.88 -28.60
N ASP A 138 -12.12 -2.02 -29.64
CA ASP A 138 -12.48 -0.90 -30.52
C ASP A 138 -13.06 0.28 -29.73
N GLY A 139 -12.58 1.49 -30.06
CA GLY A 139 -12.94 2.73 -29.37
C GLY A 139 -12.19 2.98 -28.05
N TYR A 140 -11.60 1.96 -27.43
CA TYR A 140 -10.87 2.07 -26.16
C TYR A 140 -9.36 1.77 -26.27
N GLY A 141 -8.91 1.15 -27.36
CA GLY A 141 -7.52 0.75 -27.58
C GLY A 141 -7.11 -0.38 -26.64
N THR A 142 -5.89 -0.32 -26.10
CA THR A 142 -5.38 -1.34 -25.18
C THR A 142 -6.09 -1.29 -23.84
N VAL A 143 -6.69 -2.41 -23.42
CA VAL A 143 -7.48 -2.53 -22.19
C VAL A 143 -7.00 -3.68 -21.30
N ALA A 144 -7.40 -3.62 -20.02
CA ALA A 144 -7.30 -4.72 -19.08
C ALA A 144 -8.70 -5.31 -18.80
N VAL A 145 -8.92 -6.57 -19.18
CA VAL A 145 -10.20 -7.27 -19.08
C VAL A 145 -10.17 -8.19 -17.87
N LYS A 146 -10.86 -7.81 -16.79
CA LYS A 146 -11.03 -8.62 -15.58
C LYS A 146 -12.28 -9.49 -15.72
N ARG A 147 -12.08 -10.77 -16.01
CA ARG A 147 -13.12 -11.79 -16.13
C ARG A 147 -13.25 -12.57 -14.83
N LEU A 148 -14.46 -12.65 -14.27
CA LEU A 148 -14.72 -13.53 -13.13
C LEU A 148 -14.77 -14.98 -13.57
N LYS A 149 -14.24 -15.90 -12.76
CA LYS A 149 -14.31 -17.34 -13.06
C LYS A 149 -15.72 -17.85 -12.77
N GLN A 150 -16.32 -18.55 -13.73
CA GLN A 150 -17.70 -19.05 -13.62
C GLN A 150 -17.91 -20.00 -12.44
N ASP A 151 -16.93 -20.88 -12.18
CA ASP A 151 -16.91 -21.82 -11.05
C ASP A 151 -16.98 -21.15 -9.67
N SER A 152 -16.61 -19.88 -9.60
CA SER A 152 -16.46 -19.10 -8.38
C SER A 152 -17.63 -18.13 -8.15
N LEU A 153 -18.63 -18.05 -9.05
CA LEU A 153 -19.70 -17.06 -9.00
C LEU A 153 -20.76 -17.34 -7.91
N SER A 154 -20.42 -17.03 -6.67
CA SER A 154 -21.39 -16.93 -5.57
C SER A 154 -22.15 -15.59 -5.60
N GLU A 155 -23.31 -15.52 -4.94
CA GLU A 155 -24.09 -14.27 -4.80
C GLU A 155 -23.27 -13.13 -4.19
N LYS A 156 -22.38 -13.47 -3.25
CA LYS A 156 -21.43 -12.50 -2.69
C LYS A 156 -20.49 -11.93 -3.75
N ILE A 157 -19.98 -12.77 -4.66
CA ILE A 157 -19.08 -12.34 -5.73
C ILE A 157 -19.81 -11.52 -6.78
N LYS A 158 -21.05 -11.88 -7.13
CA LYS A 158 -21.92 -11.06 -7.98
C LYS A 158 -22.22 -9.69 -7.36
N GLY A 159 -22.50 -9.66 -6.06
CA GLY A 159 -22.67 -8.40 -5.31
C GLY A 159 -21.38 -7.56 -5.26
N ASP A 160 -20.22 -8.21 -5.11
CA ASP A 160 -18.92 -7.54 -5.15
C ASP A 160 -18.65 -6.95 -6.56
N TYR A 161 -19.01 -7.66 -7.63
CA TYR A 161 -18.97 -7.17 -9.03
C TYR A 161 -19.87 -5.95 -9.26
N ALA A 162 -21.14 -6.04 -8.88
CA ALA A 162 -22.09 -4.92 -9.05
C ALA A 162 -21.64 -3.67 -8.27
N ARG A 163 -21.10 -3.88 -7.06
CA ARG A 163 -20.52 -2.79 -6.27
C ARG A 163 -19.31 -2.18 -6.95
N GLU A 164 -18.44 -2.98 -7.53
CA GLU A 164 -17.27 -2.50 -8.27
C GLU A 164 -17.68 -1.61 -9.45
N ILE A 165 -18.70 -1.99 -10.22
CA ILE A 165 -19.25 -1.13 -11.28
C ILE A 165 -19.75 0.19 -10.70
N VAL A 166 -20.60 0.14 -9.68
CA VAL A 166 -21.23 1.34 -9.10
C VAL A 166 -20.23 2.29 -8.47
N LEU A 167 -19.19 1.76 -7.82
CA LEU A 167 -18.17 2.60 -7.22
C LEU A 167 -17.27 3.18 -8.31
N MET A 168 -16.74 2.35 -9.19
CA MET A 168 -15.78 2.79 -10.20
C MET A 168 -16.42 3.69 -11.28
N SER A 169 -17.74 3.57 -11.52
CA SER A 169 -18.45 4.50 -12.42
C SER A 169 -18.55 5.92 -11.86
N ARG A 170 -18.43 6.09 -10.54
CA ARG A 170 -18.57 7.39 -9.86
C ARG A 170 -17.23 8.05 -9.54
N PHE A 171 -16.13 7.30 -9.52
CA PHE A 171 -14.83 7.82 -9.17
C PHE A 171 -13.93 7.91 -10.40
N THR A 172 -13.59 9.13 -10.81
CA THR A 172 -12.54 9.40 -11.79
C THR A 172 -11.46 10.21 -11.09
N HIS A 173 -10.29 9.61 -10.88
CA HIS A 173 -9.16 10.27 -10.23
C HIS A 173 -7.85 9.78 -10.86
N ALA A 174 -6.83 10.64 -10.95
CA ALA A 174 -5.56 10.32 -11.60
C ALA A 174 -4.80 9.11 -11.00
N ASN A 175 -5.09 8.80 -9.74
CA ASN A 175 -4.47 7.68 -9.01
C ASN A 175 -5.36 6.42 -8.93
N LEU A 176 -6.53 6.42 -9.58
CA LEU A 176 -7.44 5.27 -9.63
C LEU A 176 -7.52 4.79 -11.07
N VAL A 177 -7.41 3.47 -11.25
CA VAL A 177 -7.58 2.85 -12.57
C VAL A 177 -9.02 3.04 -13.03
N LYS A 178 -9.20 3.66 -14.18
CA LYS A 178 -10.51 3.96 -14.75
C LYS A 178 -11.19 2.70 -15.29
N LEU A 179 -12.40 2.43 -14.80
CA LEU A 179 -13.33 1.51 -15.46
C LEU A 179 -13.82 2.18 -16.75
N LEU A 180 -13.86 1.44 -17.85
CA LEU A 180 -14.26 1.94 -19.17
C LEU A 180 -15.64 1.44 -19.55
N CYS A 181 -15.87 0.13 -19.41
CA CYS A 181 -17.16 -0.52 -19.66
C CYS A 181 -17.25 -1.84 -18.88
N TYR A 182 -18.41 -2.48 -18.93
CA TYR A 182 -18.65 -3.80 -18.37
C TYR A 182 -19.39 -4.72 -19.35
N CYS A 183 -19.33 -6.02 -19.12
CA CYS A 183 -20.09 -7.02 -19.87
C CYS A 183 -20.72 -8.01 -18.88
N GLN A 184 -22.04 -8.19 -18.98
CA GLN A 184 -22.79 -9.17 -18.22
C GLN A 184 -23.73 -9.95 -19.16
N GLU A 185 -23.23 -11.02 -19.76
CA GLU A 185 -23.94 -11.82 -20.76
C GLU A 185 -23.61 -13.30 -20.58
N ASN A 186 -24.55 -14.22 -20.83
CA ASN A 186 -24.28 -15.68 -20.81
C ASN A 186 -23.55 -16.18 -19.55
N ALA A 187 -23.90 -15.66 -18.38
CA ALA A 187 -23.24 -15.91 -17.09
C ALA A 187 -21.76 -15.46 -17.00
N GLU A 188 -21.25 -14.71 -17.97
CA GLU A 188 -20.00 -13.99 -17.89
C GLU A 188 -20.19 -12.67 -17.15
N CYS A 189 -19.33 -12.40 -16.17
CA CYS A 189 -19.23 -11.12 -15.49
C CYS A 189 -17.83 -10.55 -15.73
N ILE A 190 -17.75 -9.47 -16.50
CA ILE A 190 -16.50 -8.91 -17.00
C ILE A 190 -16.45 -7.41 -16.78
N LEU A 191 -15.33 -6.92 -16.28
CA LEU A 191 -15.02 -5.50 -16.13
C LEU A 191 -13.85 -5.14 -17.04
N VAL A 192 -13.98 -4.04 -17.78
CA VAL A 192 -12.95 -3.56 -18.71
C VAL A 192 -12.38 -2.25 -18.17
N TYR A 193 -11.08 -2.24 -17.92
CA TYR A 193 -10.34 -1.11 -17.39
C TYR A 193 -9.34 -0.58 -18.41
N GLU A 194 -8.89 0.66 -18.21
CA GLU A 194 -7.70 1.16 -18.90
C GLU A 194 -6.47 0.30 -18.59
N PHE A 195 -5.60 0.13 -19.59
CA PHE A 195 -4.41 -0.69 -19.43
C PHE A 195 -3.28 0.03 -18.70
N MET A 196 -2.85 -0.53 -17.57
CA MET A 196 -1.71 -0.04 -16.79
C MET A 196 -0.41 -0.71 -17.26
N ARG A 197 0.41 0.03 -18.02
CA ARG A 197 1.68 -0.47 -18.59
C ARG A 197 2.65 -1.01 -17.55
N ASN A 198 2.72 -0.34 -16.39
CA ASN A 198 3.71 -0.65 -15.36
C ASN A 198 3.31 -1.84 -14.47
N ARG A 199 2.22 -2.56 -14.76
CA ARG A 199 1.74 -3.71 -13.95
C ARG A 199 1.45 -3.32 -12.49
N SER A 200 1.21 -4.32 -11.65
CA SER A 200 0.90 -4.09 -10.23
C SER A 200 2.15 -3.75 -9.42
N LEU A 201 1.99 -2.87 -8.43
CA LEU A 201 3.05 -2.50 -7.49
C LEU A 201 3.65 -3.70 -6.74
N ASN A 202 2.84 -4.76 -6.55
CA ASN A 202 3.25 -6.01 -5.93
C ASN A 202 4.51 -6.60 -6.60
N LEU A 203 4.64 -6.47 -7.92
CA LEU A 203 5.83 -6.93 -8.63
C LEU A 203 7.08 -6.16 -8.21
N TYR A 204 7.02 -4.85 -7.99
CA TYR A 204 8.21 -4.08 -7.64
C TYR A 204 8.60 -4.22 -6.17
N ILE A 205 7.63 -4.39 -5.27
CA ILE A 205 7.88 -4.51 -3.83
C ILE A 205 8.31 -5.93 -3.45
N PHE A 206 7.74 -6.95 -4.09
CA PHE A 206 7.91 -8.35 -3.67
C PHE A 206 8.56 -9.25 -4.72
N ALA A 207 8.85 -8.78 -5.96
CA ALA A 207 9.76 -9.54 -6.80
C ALA A 207 11.12 -9.52 -6.11
N THR A 208 11.56 -10.71 -5.68
CA THR A 208 12.92 -10.91 -5.23
C THR A 208 13.83 -10.48 -6.38
N VAL A 209 14.52 -9.36 -6.21
CA VAL A 209 15.71 -9.06 -7.00
C VAL A 209 16.64 -10.23 -6.76
N ARG A 210 16.66 -11.18 -7.69
CA ARG A 210 17.66 -12.24 -7.70
C ARG A 210 18.97 -11.54 -8.06
N ARG A 211 19.64 -11.00 -7.04
CA ARG A 211 21.02 -10.53 -7.17
C ARG A 211 21.82 -11.72 -7.67
N ARG A 212 22.29 -11.60 -8.92
CA ARG A 212 23.33 -12.48 -9.46
C ARG A 212 24.64 -12.19 -8.74
#